data_AF-A0A1F1W2G7-F1
#
_entry.id   AF-A0A1F1W2G7-F1
#
_cell.length_a   1.000
_cell.length_b   1.000
_cell.length_c   1.000
_cell.angle_alpha   90.00
_cell.angle_beta   90.00
_cell.angle_gamma   90.00
#
_symmetry.space_group_name_H-M   'P 1'
#
loop_
_entity.id
_entity.type
_entity.pdbx_description
1 polymer ?
#
loop_
_entity_poly.entity_id
_entity_poly.type
_entity_poly.pdbx_seq_one_letter_code
_entity_poly.pdbx_strand_id
1 'polypeptide(L)'
;MHAVRRTLAAAAAPLLIAGLAACGSSEEPAATEQAPTVEETDEEQSQAEEPEDDAEEDSPPAEQPEDSEASEGSESPEDQASDGPEQSEGEESGDSDDAGETEATGSGTTSVEHLWIDDSWTIEETDDICGEMDLSPANYSDQKGFFSCGPTAASALACQVEAENLVYCITNAPGRSAISFASDKAAEDAGTMPANEDALPIQVTLPEGVTCQPISHDHDQHFEDMFSWYSCDDGSELLTDEDIANTFAVEGETWTVQQSVDKGAPEEVVAQTVTFAGS
;
A
#
# COMPACT_ATOMS: atom_id res chain seq x y z
N MET A 1 9.93 44.25 -16.48
CA MET A 1 11.26 43.67 -16.78
C MET A 1 12.21 44.06 -15.66
N HIS A 2 12.35 43.21 -14.63
CA HIS A 2 13.33 43.38 -13.57
C HIS A 2 14.15 42.08 -13.52
N ALA A 3 15.43 42.21 -13.85
CA ALA A 3 16.39 41.12 -13.87
C ALA A 3 16.84 40.83 -12.44
N VAL A 4 16.50 39.66 -11.92
CA VAL A 4 17.01 39.17 -10.64
C VAL A 4 18.27 38.34 -10.92
N ARG A 5 19.40 38.82 -10.40
CA ARG A 5 20.71 38.19 -10.49
C ARG A 5 20.75 36.95 -9.57
N ARG A 6 21.05 35.79 -10.15
CA ARG A 6 21.36 34.55 -9.43
C ARG A 6 22.79 34.61 -8.89
N THR A 7 22.95 34.39 -7.59
CA THR A 7 24.26 34.22 -6.94
C THR A 7 24.51 32.72 -6.77
N LEU A 8 25.50 32.19 -7.48
CA LEU A 8 25.99 30.82 -7.31
C LEU A 8 26.86 30.76 -6.06
N ALA A 9 26.47 29.95 -5.08
CA ALA A 9 27.33 29.55 -3.96
C ALA A 9 27.96 28.20 -4.31
N ALA A 10 29.26 28.21 -4.59
CA ALA A 10 30.08 27.01 -4.70
C ALA A 10 30.44 26.52 -3.29
N ALA A 11 30.06 25.28 -2.96
CA ALA A 11 30.56 24.58 -1.78
C ALA A 11 31.53 23.48 -2.23
N ALA A 12 32.77 23.61 -1.75
CA ALA A 12 33.89 22.72 -2.05
C ALA A 12 33.75 21.39 -1.29
N ALA A 13 34.02 20.29 -2.00
CA ALA A 13 34.13 18.96 -1.44
C ALA A 13 35.46 18.77 -0.68
N PRO A 14 35.48 18.08 0.46
CA PRO A 14 36.69 17.44 0.97
C PRO A 14 36.80 15.98 0.50
N LEU A 15 37.80 15.72 -0.35
CA LEU A 15 38.51 14.44 -0.47
C LEU A 15 39.24 14.13 0.86
N LEU A 16 39.59 12.84 1.05
CA LEU A 16 40.60 12.21 1.95
C LEU A 16 39.96 11.10 2.81
N ILE A 17 40.47 9.87 3.01
CA ILE A 17 41.70 9.13 2.68
C ILE A 17 41.35 7.63 2.74
N ALA A 18 41.78 6.84 1.77
CA ALA A 18 41.79 5.38 1.85
C ALA A 18 43.01 4.90 2.67
N GLY A 19 42.76 4.14 3.73
CA GLY A 19 43.79 3.48 4.54
C GLY A 19 43.92 2.01 4.18
N LEU A 20 44.99 1.66 3.47
CA LEU A 20 45.46 0.29 3.26
C LEU A 20 46.20 -0.20 4.51
N ALA A 21 45.76 -1.32 5.09
CA ALA A 21 46.58 -2.13 5.98
C ALA A 21 46.78 -3.51 5.33
N ALA A 22 48.05 -3.82 5.06
CA ALA A 22 48.53 -5.09 4.54
C ALA A 22 49.17 -5.93 5.66
N CYS A 23 48.88 -7.24 5.67
CA CYS A 23 49.69 -8.38 6.14
C CYS A 23 48.73 -9.59 6.28
N GLY A 24 48.93 -10.79 5.75
CA GLY A 24 50.05 -11.41 5.06
C GLY A 24 49.86 -12.95 5.09
N SER A 25 50.53 -13.65 4.16
CA SER A 25 50.67 -15.12 3.98
C SER A 25 49.53 -15.79 3.19
N SER A 26 49.71 -16.13 1.90
CA SER A 26 50.62 -17.14 1.28
C SER A 26 49.83 -18.41 0.97
N GLU A 27 49.41 -18.58 -0.29
CA GLU A 27 49.53 -19.87 -1.01
C GLU A 27 49.24 -19.67 -2.51
N GLU A 28 50.26 -19.95 -3.31
CA GLU A 28 50.19 -20.23 -4.76
C GLU A 28 49.70 -21.68 -4.93
N PRO A 29 49.06 -22.08 -6.05
CA PRO A 29 49.86 -22.27 -7.27
C PRO A 29 49.15 -22.02 -8.62
N ALA A 30 50.03 -21.89 -9.62
CA ALA A 30 49.93 -22.36 -11.01
C ALA A 30 49.04 -21.60 -12.01
N ALA A 31 49.74 -20.81 -12.82
CA ALA A 31 49.36 -20.41 -14.16
C ALA A 31 49.04 -21.62 -15.06
N THR A 32 48.05 -21.45 -15.93
CA THR A 32 48.10 -21.99 -17.30
C THR A 32 47.41 -21.00 -18.22
N GLU A 33 48.24 -20.24 -18.94
CA GLU A 33 47.88 -19.64 -20.22
C GLU A 33 47.38 -20.72 -21.18
N GLN A 34 46.24 -20.49 -21.82
CA GLN A 34 46.07 -20.59 -23.28
C GLN A 34 44.62 -20.30 -23.67
N ALA A 35 44.41 -19.14 -24.32
CA ALA A 35 43.49 -19.07 -25.45
C ALA A 35 44.27 -19.51 -26.70
N PRO A 36 43.62 -20.16 -27.68
CA PRO A 36 43.16 -19.36 -28.82
C PRO A 36 41.81 -19.79 -29.41
N THR A 37 41.14 -18.78 -29.97
CA THR A 37 40.42 -18.73 -31.26
C THR A 37 39.99 -20.04 -31.93
N VAL A 38 38.69 -20.16 -32.22
CA VAL A 38 38.18 -20.85 -33.42
C VAL A 38 37.07 -20.01 -34.04
N GLU A 39 37.30 -19.60 -35.29
CA GLU A 39 36.35 -18.98 -36.21
C GLU A 39 35.36 -20.01 -36.78
N GLU A 40 34.18 -19.50 -37.14
CA GLU A 40 33.26 -19.86 -38.23
C GLU A 40 32.79 -21.33 -38.44
N THR A 41 31.48 -21.48 -38.71
CA THR A 41 30.93 -21.84 -40.04
C THR A 41 29.59 -22.60 -39.91
N ASP A 42 28.57 -22.06 -40.60
CA ASP A 42 27.41 -22.72 -41.26
C ASP A 42 26.41 -23.54 -40.46
N GLU A 43 25.19 -23.81 -40.93
CA GLU A 43 24.23 -23.23 -41.87
C GLU A 43 22.96 -24.09 -41.61
N GLU A 44 21.81 -23.50 -41.89
CA GLU A 44 20.62 -24.18 -42.43
C GLU A 44 19.69 -25.08 -41.60
N GLN A 45 18.42 -24.87 -41.97
CA GLN A 45 17.28 -25.80 -42.05
C GLN A 45 16.34 -25.94 -40.85
N SER A 46 15.34 -25.05 -40.85
CA SER A 46 13.95 -25.38 -41.16
C SER A 46 13.38 -26.70 -40.61
N GLN A 47 12.43 -26.58 -39.69
CA GLN A 47 11.16 -27.31 -39.83
C GLN A 47 10.06 -26.59 -39.07
N ALA A 48 9.12 -26.05 -39.85
CA ALA A 48 7.76 -25.77 -39.43
C ALA A 48 7.02 -27.09 -39.30
N GLU A 49 6.32 -27.29 -38.20
CA GLU A 49 5.16 -28.18 -38.13
C GLU A 49 4.07 -27.49 -37.30
N GLU A 50 3.07 -26.98 -38.01
CA GLU A 50 1.67 -27.00 -37.55
C GLU A 50 1.10 -28.36 -38.02
N PRO A 51 0.14 -28.94 -37.27
CA PRO A 51 -1.24 -28.76 -37.72
C PRO A 51 -2.28 -28.59 -36.58
N GLU A 52 -3.15 -27.61 -36.79
CA GLU A 52 -4.63 -27.66 -36.89
C GLU A 52 -5.46 -28.68 -36.09
N ASP A 53 -6.53 -28.12 -35.51
CA ASP A 53 -7.90 -28.64 -35.28
C ASP A 53 -8.14 -29.80 -34.29
N ASP A 54 -8.88 -29.54 -33.21
CA ASP A 54 -10.34 -29.70 -33.25
C ASP A 54 -11.01 -29.13 -31.98
N ALA A 55 -12.15 -28.48 -32.20
CA ALA A 55 -13.02 -27.86 -31.22
C ALA A 55 -13.74 -28.89 -30.35
N GLU A 56 -14.15 -28.52 -29.12
CA GLU A 56 -15.54 -28.69 -28.65
C GLU A 56 -15.86 -27.60 -27.61
N GLU A 57 -16.84 -26.76 -27.98
CA GLU A 57 -17.59 -25.86 -27.10
C GLU A 57 -18.46 -26.70 -26.15
N ASP A 58 -18.39 -26.45 -24.84
CA ASP A 58 -19.47 -26.85 -23.93
C ASP A 58 -19.63 -25.80 -22.83
N SER A 59 -20.40 -24.75 -23.15
CA SER A 59 -20.92 -23.79 -22.18
C SER A 59 -22.33 -24.22 -21.78
N PRO A 60 -22.63 -24.44 -20.49
CA PRO A 60 -24.00 -24.59 -20.04
C PRO A 60 -24.73 -23.23 -20.03
N PRO A 61 -26.05 -23.22 -20.29
CA PRO A 61 -26.82 -22.02 -20.56
C PRO A 61 -27.18 -21.22 -19.30
N ALA A 62 -27.36 -19.92 -19.52
CA ALA A 62 -27.99 -18.99 -18.60
C ALA A 62 -29.46 -19.36 -18.35
N GLU A 63 -29.83 -19.54 -17.09
CA GLU A 63 -31.23 -19.55 -16.67
C GLU A 63 -31.62 -18.15 -16.16
N GLN A 64 -32.48 -17.49 -16.91
CA GLN A 64 -33.37 -16.45 -16.36
C GLN A 64 -34.51 -17.12 -15.59
N PRO A 65 -35.03 -16.45 -14.56
CA PRO A 65 -36.47 -16.42 -14.37
C PRO A 65 -37.01 -15.00 -14.45
N GLU A 66 -38.05 -14.88 -15.27
CA GLU A 66 -38.96 -13.75 -15.38
C GLU A 66 -39.87 -13.63 -14.15
N ASP A 67 -40.32 -12.40 -13.92
CA ASP A 67 -41.61 -11.98 -13.35
C ASP A 67 -42.21 -12.71 -12.14
N SER A 68 -42.39 -11.96 -11.05
CA SER A 68 -43.59 -12.06 -10.20
C SER A 68 -43.83 -10.76 -9.41
N GLU A 69 -44.70 -9.95 -9.99
CA GLU A 69 -45.88 -9.32 -9.40
C GLU A 69 -45.78 -8.48 -8.11
N ALA A 70 -46.36 -7.28 -8.27
CA ALA A 70 -46.77 -6.33 -7.27
C ALA A 70 -47.48 -6.94 -6.05
N SER A 71 -47.25 -6.33 -4.89
CA SER A 71 -48.28 -6.27 -3.86
C SER A 71 -48.32 -4.87 -3.26
N GLU A 72 -49.51 -4.29 -3.38
CA GLU A 72 -49.94 -3.00 -2.89
C GLU A 72 -50.12 -2.98 -1.37
N GLY A 73 -50.11 -1.76 -0.82
CA GLY A 73 -50.79 -1.41 0.43
C GLY A 73 -49.96 -1.63 1.69
N SER A 74 -50.04 -0.81 2.73
CA SER A 74 -50.94 0.31 3.00
C SER A 74 -50.46 0.93 4.33
N GLU A 75 -50.69 2.24 4.46
CA GLU A 75 -51.13 2.89 5.72
C GLU A 75 -50.11 3.11 6.86
N SER A 76 -49.64 4.36 6.91
CA SER A 76 -49.48 5.15 8.15
C SER A 76 -50.85 5.26 8.86
N PRO A 77 -50.96 5.31 10.20
CA PRO A 77 -50.91 6.62 10.87
C PRO A 77 -50.42 6.67 12.34
N GLU A 78 -49.89 7.85 12.68
CA GLU A 78 -50.20 8.72 13.85
C GLU A 78 -50.00 8.26 15.32
N ASP A 79 -49.23 9.13 16.01
CA ASP A 79 -49.44 9.70 17.35
C ASP A 79 -49.51 8.82 18.59
N GLN A 80 -48.58 9.08 19.52
CA GLN A 80 -48.97 9.58 20.86
C GLN A 80 -47.81 10.20 21.65
N ALA A 81 -48.00 11.47 22.01
CA ALA A 81 -47.28 12.17 23.06
C ALA A 81 -47.71 11.66 24.46
N SER A 82 -46.81 11.74 25.44
CA SER A 82 -47.16 12.03 26.84
C SER A 82 -45.95 12.52 27.64
N ASP A 83 -46.17 13.64 28.32
CA ASP A 83 -45.32 14.38 29.24
C ASP A 83 -44.83 13.60 30.49
N GLY A 84 -43.76 14.13 31.13
CA GLY A 84 -42.96 13.61 32.26
C GLY A 84 -43.66 13.43 33.62
N PRO A 85 -43.09 13.82 34.79
CA PRO A 85 -41.74 14.28 35.16
C PRO A 85 -41.15 13.58 36.42
N GLU A 86 -39.97 14.04 36.86
CA GLU A 86 -39.57 14.35 38.27
C GLU A 86 -38.17 13.88 38.71
N GLN A 87 -37.58 14.79 39.48
CA GLN A 87 -36.21 14.84 40.01
C GLN A 87 -36.01 13.89 41.19
N SER A 88 -34.76 13.48 41.42
CA SER A 88 -34.30 13.16 42.77
C SER A 88 -32.84 13.56 42.93
N GLU A 89 -32.63 14.49 43.85
CA GLU A 89 -31.34 14.87 44.41
C GLU A 89 -30.85 13.76 45.36
N GLY A 90 -29.54 13.53 45.35
CA GLY A 90 -28.89 12.56 46.23
C GLY A 90 -27.38 12.79 46.21
N GLU A 91 -26.93 13.81 46.95
CA GLU A 91 -25.56 13.94 47.41
C GLU A 91 -25.28 12.85 48.46
N GLU A 92 -24.19 12.09 48.36
CA GLU A 92 -23.33 11.76 49.51
C GLU A 92 -21.93 11.33 49.04
N SER A 93 -20.96 11.92 49.73
CA SER A 93 -19.51 11.78 49.65
C SER A 93 -18.99 10.39 50.01
N GLY A 94 -17.99 9.92 49.25
CA GLY A 94 -17.19 8.73 49.58
C GLY A 94 -15.77 8.86 49.02
N ASP A 95 -14.85 9.18 49.92
CA ASP A 95 -13.39 9.21 49.75
C ASP A 95 -12.85 7.77 49.69
N SER A 96 -12.07 7.42 48.66
CA SER A 96 -11.23 6.22 48.65
C SER A 96 -10.08 6.40 47.66
N ASP A 97 -8.89 6.49 48.25
CA ASP A 97 -7.57 6.47 47.61
C ASP A 97 -7.27 5.16 46.85
N ASP A 98 -6.43 5.31 45.82
CA ASP A 98 -5.31 4.42 45.45
C ASP A 98 -5.62 2.99 44.97
N ALA A 99 -5.73 2.86 43.65
CA ALA A 99 -5.13 1.74 42.92
C ALA A 99 -4.73 2.23 41.52
N GLY A 100 -3.42 2.28 41.27
CA GLY A 100 -2.84 2.84 40.04
C GLY A 100 -3.39 2.21 38.77
N GLU A 101 -4.05 3.03 37.97
CA GLU A 101 -4.16 2.82 36.54
C GLU A 101 -2.80 3.11 35.93
N THR A 102 -2.23 2.09 35.32
CA THR A 102 -1.13 2.20 34.36
C THR A 102 -1.50 3.25 33.32
N GLU A 103 -0.81 4.38 33.36
CA GLU A 103 -0.90 5.41 32.34
C GLU A 103 -0.38 4.86 31.01
N ALA A 104 -1.31 4.47 30.15
CA ALA A 104 -1.13 4.38 28.71
C ALA A 104 -2.36 4.96 28.00
N THR A 105 -2.84 6.12 28.45
CA THR A 105 -3.82 6.92 27.71
C THR A 105 -3.10 8.09 27.06
N GLY A 106 -2.26 7.76 26.08
CA GLY A 106 -1.84 8.76 25.10
C GLY A 106 -3.11 9.36 24.49
N SER A 107 -3.22 10.69 24.57
CA SER A 107 -4.35 11.47 24.03
C SER A 107 -4.61 11.04 22.58
N GLY A 108 -5.66 10.24 22.39
CA GLY A 108 -5.77 9.21 21.34
C GLY A 108 -6.27 9.71 20.00
N THR A 109 -5.61 10.71 19.41
CA THR A 109 -5.88 11.16 18.04
C THR A 109 -4.81 10.62 17.10
N THR A 110 -5.22 10.05 15.97
CA THR A 110 -4.31 9.56 14.93
C THR A 110 -3.90 10.73 14.03
N SER A 111 -2.59 10.85 13.74
CA SER A 111 -2.10 11.81 12.75
C SER A 111 -2.30 11.27 11.34
N VAL A 112 -2.84 12.08 10.43
CA VAL A 112 -2.96 11.75 9.01
C VAL A 112 -1.86 12.47 8.24
N GLU A 113 -1.07 11.73 7.47
CA GLU A 113 0.03 12.24 6.67
C GLU A 113 -0.06 11.80 5.21
N HIS A 114 0.64 12.54 4.35
CA HIS A 114 0.82 12.19 2.94
C HIS A 114 2.31 12.05 2.64
N LEU A 115 2.65 11.03 1.86
CA LEU A 115 4.01 10.74 1.45
C LEU A 115 4.05 10.57 -0.07
N TRP A 116 5.03 11.25 -0.68
CA TRP A 116 5.34 11.04 -2.09
C TRP A 116 6.85 10.91 -2.32
N ILE A 117 7.18 10.50 -3.54
CA ILE A 117 8.54 10.20 -3.98
C ILE A 117 9.34 11.49 -4.05
N ASP A 118 10.54 11.47 -3.47
CA ASP A 118 11.50 12.57 -3.48
C ASP A 118 12.93 12.05 -3.72
N ASP A 119 13.92 12.94 -3.67
CA ASP A 119 15.34 12.64 -3.91
C ASP A 119 15.94 11.60 -2.93
N SER A 120 15.25 11.24 -1.85
CA SER A 120 15.69 10.21 -0.89
C SER A 120 15.29 8.78 -1.27
N TRP A 121 14.46 8.61 -2.30
CA TRP A 121 13.93 7.31 -2.70
C TRP A 121 14.88 6.55 -3.64
N THR A 122 14.84 5.23 -3.54
CA THR A 122 15.43 4.34 -4.55
C THR A 122 14.40 4.10 -5.64
N ILE A 123 14.73 4.44 -6.89
CA ILE A 123 13.82 4.35 -8.03
C ILE A 123 14.41 3.38 -9.05
N GLU A 124 13.65 2.34 -9.39
CA GLU A 124 14.01 1.37 -10.43
C GLU A 124 13.21 1.65 -11.71
N GLU A 125 13.88 1.69 -12.86
CA GLU A 125 13.22 1.80 -14.16
C GLU A 125 12.69 0.43 -14.61
N THR A 126 11.47 0.41 -15.15
CA THR A 126 10.82 -0.80 -15.64
C THR A 126 10.06 -0.52 -16.95
N ASP A 127 9.64 -1.59 -17.63
CA ASP A 127 8.69 -1.51 -18.74
C ASP A 127 7.32 -0.98 -18.27
N ASP A 128 6.49 -0.51 -19.22
CA ASP A 128 5.13 -0.05 -18.92
C ASP A 128 4.26 -1.17 -18.34
N ILE A 129 4.10 -1.12 -17.01
CA ILE A 129 3.31 -2.10 -16.25
C ILE A 129 1.80 -1.83 -16.30
N CYS A 130 1.39 -0.63 -16.76
CA CYS A 130 0.00 -0.32 -17.05
C CYS A 130 -0.40 -0.90 -18.40
N GLY A 131 0.49 -0.81 -19.40
CA GLY A 131 0.26 -1.35 -20.75
C GLY A 131 -1.09 -0.90 -21.32
N GLU A 132 -1.93 -1.87 -21.72
CA GLU A 132 -3.29 -1.62 -22.22
C GLU A 132 -4.38 -1.71 -21.13
N MET A 133 -4.01 -1.93 -19.87
CA MET A 133 -4.96 -2.11 -18.76
C MET A 133 -5.64 -0.79 -18.39
N ASP A 134 -6.94 -0.84 -18.12
CA ASP A 134 -7.66 0.34 -17.62
C ASP A 134 -7.12 0.78 -16.25
N LEU A 135 -6.94 2.10 -16.12
CA LEU A 135 -6.50 2.71 -14.88
C LEU A 135 -7.70 2.86 -13.94
N SER A 136 -7.45 2.67 -12.66
CA SER A 136 -8.42 2.94 -11.59
C SER A 136 -7.84 3.93 -10.58
N PRO A 137 -8.67 4.58 -9.75
CA PRO A 137 -8.17 5.32 -8.60
C PRO A 137 -7.24 4.45 -7.76
N ALA A 138 -6.19 5.04 -7.19
CA ALA A 138 -5.28 4.31 -6.33
C ALA A 138 -5.98 3.88 -5.04
N ASN A 139 -5.78 2.63 -4.61
CA ASN A 139 -6.32 2.14 -3.34
C ASN A 139 -5.68 2.81 -2.13
N TYR A 140 -4.51 3.43 -2.29
CA TYR A 140 -3.74 3.99 -1.19
C TYR A 140 -3.53 5.51 -1.26
N SER A 141 -4.35 6.22 -2.06
CA SER A 141 -4.34 7.68 -2.13
C SER A 141 -5.76 8.23 -2.10
N ASP A 142 -6.00 9.16 -1.17
CA ASP A 142 -7.20 9.97 -1.07
C ASP A 142 -7.15 11.23 -1.96
N GLN A 143 -6.11 11.38 -2.79
CA GLN A 143 -5.91 12.53 -3.65
C GLN A 143 -6.25 12.23 -5.13
N LYS A 144 -6.63 13.26 -5.88
CA LYS A 144 -6.89 13.16 -7.32
C LYS A 144 -5.61 12.93 -8.10
N GLY A 145 -5.72 12.25 -9.24
CA GLY A 145 -4.59 12.03 -10.17
C GLY A 145 -3.68 10.87 -9.77
N PHE A 146 -3.91 10.24 -8.62
CA PHE A 146 -3.26 8.98 -8.25
C PHE A 146 -4.05 7.80 -8.76
N PHE A 147 -3.35 6.81 -9.32
CA PHE A 147 -3.98 5.66 -9.98
C PHE A 147 -3.28 4.34 -9.68
N SER A 148 -3.95 3.25 -10.02
CA SER A 148 -3.39 1.89 -10.09
C SER A 148 -3.38 1.41 -11.54
N CYS A 149 -2.36 0.61 -11.89
CA CYS A 149 -2.23 -0.09 -13.18
C CYS A 149 -3.04 -1.40 -13.24
N GLY A 150 -3.97 -1.62 -12.30
CA GLY A 150 -4.79 -2.82 -12.23
C GLY A 150 -4.16 -3.98 -11.45
N PRO A 151 -4.86 -5.11 -11.33
CA PRO A 151 -4.53 -6.18 -10.39
C PRO A 151 -3.22 -6.92 -10.72
N THR A 152 -2.77 -6.92 -11.98
CA THR A 152 -1.51 -7.56 -12.40
C THR A 152 -0.28 -6.76 -11.99
N ALA A 153 -0.46 -5.50 -11.63
CA ALA A 153 0.58 -4.57 -11.20
C ALA A 153 0.46 -4.28 -9.69
N ALA A 154 0.02 -5.24 -8.88
CA ALA A 154 -0.27 -5.06 -7.46
C ALA A 154 0.91 -4.55 -6.62
N SER A 155 2.16 -4.75 -7.07
CA SER A 155 3.35 -4.20 -6.42
C SER A 155 3.48 -2.68 -6.58
N ALA A 156 2.79 -2.06 -7.54
CA ALA A 156 2.71 -0.62 -7.72
C ALA A 156 1.50 -0.09 -6.93
N LEU A 157 1.75 0.31 -5.69
CA LEU A 157 0.71 0.64 -4.71
C LEU A 157 -0.07 1.90 -5.12
N ALA A 158 0.63 2.97 -5.47
CA ALA A 158 0.04 4.21 -5.96
C ALA A 158 0.95 4.85 -6.99
N CYS A 159 0.39 5.22 -8.15
CA CYS A 159 1.09 5.81 -9.27
C CYS A 159 0.64 7.24 -9.54
N GLN A 160 1.53 8.10 -10.04
CA GLN A 160 1.20 9.43 -10.53
C GLN A 160 2.06 9.77 -11.77
N VAL A 161 1.50 10.56 -12.68
CA VAL A 161 2.24 11.15 -13.81
C VAL A 161 2.91 12.45 -13.35
N GLU A 162 4.24 12.51 -13.38
CA GLU A 162 5.03 13.67 -12.92
C GLU A 162 5.48 14.58 -14.08
N ALA A 163 5.73 13.99 -15.24
CA ALA A 163 6.09 14.67 -16.48
C ALA A 163 5.39 13.99 -17.65
N GLU A 164 5.39 14.64 -18.83
CA GLU A 164 4.55 14.31 -20.01
C GLU A 164 4.01 12.87 -20.06
N ASN A 165 4.87 11.85 -20.05
CA ASN A 165 4.47 10.45 -19.94
C ASN A 165 5.27 9.64 -18.90
N LEU A 166 5.98 10.31 -17.99
CA LEU A 166 6.78 9.65 -16.96
C LEU A 166 5.91 9.39 -15.72
N VAL A 167 5.70 8.12 -15.44
CA VAL A 167 4.98 7.63 -14.27
C VAL A 167 5.98 7.25 -13.20
N TYR A 168 5.66 7.60 -11.95
CA TYR A 168 6.29 7.03 -10.77
C TYR A 168 5.25 6.30 -9.94
N CYS A 169 5.61 5.14 -9.40
CA CYS A 169 4.77 4.39 -8.47
C CYS A 169 5.52 4.02 -7.21
N ILE A 170 4.88 4.20 -6.05
CA ILE A 170 5.38 3.69 -4.78
C ILE A 170 5.25 2.16 -4.79
N THR A 171 6.33 1.45 -4.44
CA THR A 171 6.31 -0.01 -4.28
C THR A 171 6.53 -0.45 -2.84
N ASN A 172 7.22 0.37 -2.03
CA ASN A 172 7.42 0.16 -0.61
C ASN A 172 7.66 1.52 0.07
N ALA A 173 6.67 2.01 0.83
CA ALA A 173 6.74 3.30 1.51
C ALA A 173 7.77 3.33 2.66
N PRO A 174 7.76 2.39 3.64
CA PRO A 174 8.77 2.35 4.70
C PRO A 174 10.21 2.26 4.18
N GLY A 175 10.41 1.46 3.12
CA GLY A 175 11.70 1.25 2.47
C GLY A 175 12.08 2.33 1.44
N ARG A 176 11.24 3.35 1.25
CA ARG A 176 11.42 4.43 0.25
C ARG A 176 11.84 3.90 -1.12
N SER A 177 11.12 2.87 -1.60
CA SER A 177 11.36 2.25 -2.90
C SER A 177 10.19 2.52 -3.85
N ALA A 178 10.53 2.84 -5.09
CA ALA A 178 9.59 3.17 -6.14
C ALA A 178 10.08 2.61 -7.48
N ILE A 179 9.17 2.61 -8.45
CA ILE A 179 9.48 2.32 -9.85
C ILE A 179 9.13 3.51 -10.73
N SER A 180 9.77 3.60 -11.88
CA SER A 180 9.43 4.56 -12.93
C SER A 180 9.31 3.88 -14.29
N PHE A 181 8.38 4.35 -15.11
CA PHE A 181 8.21 3.89 -16.49
C PHE A 181 7.55 4.99 -17.34
N ALA A 182 7.67 4.85 -18.67
CA ALA A 182 6.94 5.70 -19.60
C ALA A 182 5.60 5.06 -19.95
N SER A 183 4.50 5.82 -19.91
CA SER A 183 3.18 5.34 -20.33
C SER A 183 2.34 6.45 -20.95
N ASP A 184 2.07 6.33 -22.25
CA ASP A 184 1.21 7.27 -22.97
C ASP A 184 -0.24 7.16 -22.51
N LYS A 185 -0.71 5.95 -22.15
CA LYS A 185 -2.04 5.75 -21.56
C LYS A 185 -2.20 6.51 -20.24
N ALA A 186 -1.21 6.39 -19.33
CA ALA A 186 -1.23 7.14 -18.08
C ALA A 186 -1.24 8.66 -18.32
N ALA A 187 -0.45 9.15 -19.27
CA ALA A 187 -0.43 10.56 -19.65
C ALA A 187 -1.81 11.09 -20.08
N GLU A 188 -2.58 10.27 -20.79
CA GLU A 188 -3.91 10.63 -21.29
C GLU A 188 -5.00 10.53 -20.22
N ASP A 189 -4.99 9.44 -19.43
CA ASP A 189 -6.11 9.06 -18.57
C ASP A 189 -5.95 9.56 -17.11
N ALA A 190 -4.73 9.52 -16.55
CA ALA A 190 -4.51 9.71 -15.11
C ALA A 190 -4.84 11.12 -14.62
N GLY A 191 -4.68 12.14 -15.47
CA GLY A 191 -5.00 13.53 -15.10
C GLY A 191 -6.46 13.79 -14.75
N THR A 192 -7.35 12.85 -15.09
CA THR A 192 -8.78 12.90 -14.75
C THR A 192 -9.18 11.96 -13.61
N MET A 193 -8.23 11.22 -13.05
CA MET A 193 -8.50 10.21 -12.03
C MET A 193 -9.10 10.86 -10.77
N PRO A 194 -10.31 10.45 -10.34
CA PRO A 194 -10.89 10.98 -9.11
C PRO A 194 -10.08 10.52 -7.90
N ALA A 195 -10.28 11.21 -6.79
CA ALA A 195 -9.80 10.73 -5.50
C ALA A 195 -10.54 9.46 -5.11
N ASN A 196 -9.87 8.56 -4.38
CA ASN A 196 -10.51 7.42 -3.75
C ASN A 196 -10.93 7.81 -2.32
N GLU A 197 -12.24 7.95 -2.09
CA GLU A 197 -12.77 8.29 -0.75
C GLU A 197 -12.63 7.13 0.24
N ASP A 198 -12.46 5.91 -0.27
CA ASP A 198 -12.26 4.68 0.49
C ASP A 198 -10.77 4.27 0.49
N ALA A 199 -9.86 5.23 0.30
CA ALA A 199 -8.43 4.97 0.30
C ALA A 199 -7.98 4.39 1.66
N LEU A 200 -6.99 3.50 1.59
CA LEU A 200 -6.37 2.88 2.74
C LEU A 200 -4.96 3.44 2.95
N PRO A 201 -4.44 3.47 4.20
CA PRO A 201 -3.08 3.93 4.44
C PRO A 201 -2.06 3.06 3.70
N ILE A 202 -1.11 3.70 3.00
CA ILE A 202 0.06 3.03 2.42
C ILE A 202 1.10 2.65 3.48
N GLN A 203 1.01 3.27 4.66
CA GLN A 203 1.83 2.98 5.82
C GLN A 203 1.05 3.34 7.10
N VAL A 204 1.25 2.54 8.14
CA VAL A 204 0.68 2.76 9.47
C VAL A 204 1.81 2.72 10.49
N THR A 205 1.86 3.70 11.38
CA THR A 205 2.80 3.72 12.51
C THR A 205 2.02 3.47 13.79
N LEU A 206 2.33 2.38 14.48
CA LEU A 206 1.77 2.00 15.77
C LEU A 206 2.59 2.58 16.93
N PRO A 207 2.15 2.40 18.20
CA PRO A 207 2.98 2.68 19.36
C PRO A 207 4.37 2.05 19.28
N GLU A 208 5.32 2.68 19.96
CA GLU A 208 6.73 2.28 19.98
C GLU A 208 7.45 2.40 18.61
N GLY A 209 6.79 2.95 17.59
CA GLY A 209 7.37 3.23 16.27
C GLY A 209 7.32 2.06 15.30
N VAL A 210 6.57 1.01 15.64
CA VAL A 210 6.34 -0.14 14.76
C VAL A 210 5.65 0.33 13.49
N THR A 211 6.20 -0.02 12.34
CA THR A 211 5.71 0.44 11.04
C THR A 211 5.15 -0.73 10.23
N CYS A 212 3.91 -0.60 9.79
CA CYS A 212 3.19 -1.60 9.00
C CYS A 212 2.91 -1.09 7.59
N GLN A 213 2.88 -2.00 6.61
CA GLN A 213 2.62 -1.69 5.21
C GLN A 213 1.75 -2.76 4.55
N PRO A 214 1.00 -2.41 3.49
CA PRO A 214 0.20 -3.38 2.76
C PRO A 214 1.04 -4.52 2.19
N ILE A 215 0.51 -5.73 2.23
CA ILE A 215 1.06 -6.91 1.55
C ILE A 215 0.14 -7.34 0.41
N SER A 216 0.72 -7.88 -0.66
CA SER A 216 -0.04 -8.20 -1.89
C SER A 216 -0.98 -9.40 -1.75
N HIS A 217 -0.72 -10.27 -0.78
CA HIS A 217 -1.51 -11.46 -0.51
C HIS A 217 -1.15 -12.04 0.84
N ASP A 218 -2.16 -12.51 1.54
CA ASP A 218 -2.03 -13.25 2.78
C ASP A 218 -1.58 -14.69 2.48
N HIS A 219 -0.51 -15.15 3.12
CA HIS A 219 0.02 -16.51 2.97
C HIS A 219 0.01 -17.32 4.25
N ASP A 220 -0.34 -16.68 5.36
CA ASP A 220 -0.04 -17.20 6.68
C ASP A 220 -1.31 -17.67 7.39
N GLN A 221 -1.13 -18.68 8.23
CA GLN A 221 -2.16 -19.03 9.20
C GLN A 221 -2.12 -18.01 10.33
N HIS A 222 -3.24 -17.35 10.58
CA HIS A 222 -3.43 -16.33 11.61
C HIS A 222 -4.20 -16.86 12.81
N PHE A 223 -4.47 -15.96 13.75
CA PHE A 223 -5.35 -16.24 14.86
C PHE A 223 -6.78 -16.51 14.36
N GLU A 224 -7.27 -17.73 14.63
CA GLU A 224 -8.58 -18.21 14.17
C GLU A 224 -8.76 -18.10 12.64
N ASP A 225 -9.85 -17.49 12.18
CA ASP A 225 -10.21 -17.34 10.76
C ASP A 225 -9.95 -15.91 10.24
N MET A 226 -9.08 -15.15 10.91
CA MET A 226 -8.73 -13.78 10.51
C MET A 226 -7.70 -13.76 9.37
N PHE A 227 -7.62 -12.62 8.69
CA PHE A 227 -6.70 -12.36 7.57
C PHE A 227 -5.77 -11.21 7.89
N SER A 228 -4.57 -11.21 7.31
CA SER A 228 -3.68 -10.04 7.33
C SER A 228 -3.51 -9.42 5.96
N TRP A 229 -3.66 -8.11 5.91
CA TRP A 229 -3.34 -7.29 4.74
C TRP A 229 -2.18 -6.34 4.97
N TYR A 230 -1.66 -6.29 6.21
CA TYR A 230 -0.54 -5.44 6.59
C TYR A 230 0.45 -6.20 7.47
N SER A 231 1.71 -6.23 7.03
CA SER A 231 2.83 -6.75 7.82
C SER A 231 3.59 -5.60 8.47
N CYS A 232 4.04 -5.79 9.71
CA CYS A 232 4.82 -4.81 10.46
C CYS A 232 6.31 -5.20 10.55
N ASP A 233 7.17 -4.22 10.77
CA ASP A 233 8.63 -4.38 10.80
C ASP A 233 9.16 -5.17 12.01
N ASP A 234 8.38 -5.25 13.08
CA ASP A 234 8.62 -6.09 14.26
C ASP A 234 8.15 -7.54 14.07
N GLY A 235 7.57 -7.88 12.92
CA GLY A 235 7.00 -9.19 12.62
C GLY A 235 5.56 -9.39 13.10
N SER A 236 4.93 -8.37 13.67
CA SER A 236 3.49 -8.35 13.93
C SER A 236 2.69 -8.10 12.66
N GLU A 237 1.38 -8.33 12.74
CA GLU A 237 0.45 -8.25 11.61
C GLU A 237 -0.83 -7.51 12.03
N LEU A 238 -1.41 -6.73 11.12
CA LEU A 238 -2.76 -6.17 11.34
C LEU A 238 -3.78 -7.14 10.78
N LEU A 239 -4.70 -7.57 11.63
CA LEU A 239 -5.71 -8.58 11.31
C LEU A 239 -7.09 -7.95 11.08
N THR A 240 -7.89 -8.60 10.25
CA THR A 240 -9.31 -8.30 10.03
C THR A 240 -10.09 -9.60 9.82
N ASP A 241 -11.38 -9.61 10.12
CA ASP A 241 -12.27 -10.75 9.95
C ASP A 241 -13.02 -10.76 8.60
N GLU A 242 -12.91 -9.68 7.82
CA GLU A 242 -13.59 -9.54 6.54
C GLU A 242 -12.60 -9.31 5.39
N ASP A 243 -12.39 -8.04 5.02
CA ASP A 243 -11.54 -7.63 3.90
C ASP A 243 -10.62 -6.47 4.31
N ILE A 244 -9.75 -6.07 3.41
CA ILE A 244 -8.76 -5.02 3.69
C ILE A 244 -9.38 -3.69 4.15
N ALA A 245 -10.60 -3.35 3.70
CA ALA A 245 -11.27 -2.11 4.10
C ALA A 245 -11.65 -2.11 5.58
N ASN A 246 -11.83 -3.30 6.17
CA ASN A 246 -12.15 -3.51 7.58
C ASN A 246 -10.91 -3.68 8.47
N THR A 247 -9.71 -3.39 7.95
CA THR A 247 -8.48 -3.39 8.77
C THR A 247 -8.49 -2.24 9.80
N PHE A 248 -9.20 -1.15 9.49
CA PHE A 248 -9.19 0.08 10.27
C PHE A 248 -10.58 0.40 10.80
N ALA A 249 -10.73 0.49 12.11
CA ALA A 249 -11.90 1.10 12.72
C ALA A 249 -11.63 2.59 12.96
N VAL A 250 -12.52 3.45 12.45
CA VAL A 250 -12.35 4.91 12.50
C VAL A 250 -13.47 5.55 13.32
N GLU A 251 -13.09 6.14 14.45
CA GLU A 251 -13.98 6.87 15.36
C GLU A 251 -13.54 8.34 15.48
N GLY A 252 -14.18 9.22 14.72
CA GLY A 252 -13.79 10.63 14.67
C GLY A 252 -12.40 10.81 14.03
N GLU A 253 -11.41 11.21 14.84
CA GLU A 253 -10.01 11.39 14.41
C GLU A 253 -9.11 10.22 14.87
N THR A 254 -9.71 9.19 15.47
CA THR A 254 -8.98 8.04 16.01
C THR A 254 -9.13 6.85 15.07
N TRP A 255 -8.00 6.26 14.72
CA TRP A 255 -7.93 5.02 13.94
C TRP A 255 -7.41 3.91 14.85
N THR A 256 -8.13 2.80 14.92
CA THR A 256 -7.73 1.59 15.62
C THR A 256 -7.57 0.42 14.67
N VAL A 257 -6.71 -0.52 15.05
CA VAL A 257 -6.40 -1.74 14.31
C VAL A 257 -6.34 -2.92 15.28
N GLN A 258 -6.52 -4.13 14.77
CA GLN A 258 -6.33 -5.37 15.53
C GLN A 258 -4.92 -5.90 15.25
N GLN A 259 -3.97 -5.65 16.15
CA GLN A 259 -2.58 -6.08 16.00
C GLN A 259 -2.38 -7.48 16.61
N SER A 260 -1.88 -8.43 15.82
CA SER A 260 -1.42 -9.73 16.32
C SER A 260 0.09 -9.80 16.35
N VAL A 261 0.64 -10.23 17.48
CA VAL A 261 2.08 -10.48 17.67
C VAL A 261 2.29 -11.99 17.81
N ASP A 262 3.29 -12.54 17.12
CA ASP A 262 3.62 -13.97 17.14
C ASP A 262 2.42 -14.90 16.85
N LYS A 263 1.49 -14.46 16.00
CA LYS A 263 0.23 -15.17 15.65
C LYS A 263 -0.69 -15.41 16.86
N GLY A 264 -0.56 -14.59 17.90
CA GLY A 264 -1.40 -14.59 19.09
C GLY A 264 -2.78 -13.95 18.85
N ALA A 265 -3.62 -13.95 19.89
CA ALA A 265 -4.88 -13.22 19.86
C ALA A 265 -4.60 -11.74 19.57
N PRO A 266 -5.34 -11.10 18.66
CA PRO A 266 -5.14 -9.71 18.36
C PRO A 266 -5.51 -8.82 19.54
N GLU A 267 -4.80 -7.71 19.68
CA GLU A 267 -5.11 -6.64 20.61
C GLU A 267 -5.48 -5.38 19.82
N GLU A 268 -6.46 -4.63 20.33
CA GLU A 268 -6.82 -3.35 19.74
C GLU A 268 -5.77 -2.30 20.07
N VAL A 269 -5.25 -1.65 19.03
CA VAL A 269 -4.19 -0.65 19.13
C VAL A 269 -4.59 0.61 18.37
N VAL A 270 -4.38 1.77 19.00
CA VAL A 270 -4.57 3.07 18.35
C VAL A 270 -3.37 3.38 17.46
N ALA A 271 -3.60 3.59 16.17
CA ALA A 271 -2.56 4.02 15.24
C ALA A 271 -2.09 5.44 15.61
N GLN A 272 -0.77 5.64 15.70
CA GLN A 272 -0.20 6.97 15.94
C GLN A 272 -0.26 7.82 14.67
N THR A 273 0.07 7.22 13.54
CA THR A 273 0.07 7.86 12.22
C THR A 273 -0.49 6.91 11.19
N VAL A 274 -1.35 7.43 10.31
CA VAL A 274 -1.72 6.79 9.06
C VAL A 274 -1.22 7.66 7.91
N THR A 275 -0.53 7.05 6.96
CA THR A 275 0.07 7.75 5.83
C THR A 275 -0.58 7.27 4.54
N PHE A 276 -1.00 8.20 3.70
CA PHE A 276 -1.50 7.94 2.35
C PHE A 276 -0.45 8.35 1.32
N ALA A 277 -0.52 7.79 0.10
CA ALA A 277 0.23 8.33 -1.02
C ALA A 277 -0.35 9.70 -1.42
N GLY A 278 0.50 10.72 -1.50
CA GLY A 278 0.05 12.07 -1.82
C GLY A 278 1.15 13.12 -1.66
N SER A 279 0.98 14.24 -2.38
CA SER A 279 1.89 15.39 -2.40
C SER A 279 1.38 16.58 -1.60
#